data_AF-A0A9W8Y9P4-F1
#
_entry.id   AF-A0A9W8Y9P4-F1
#
_cell.length_a   1.000
_cell.length_b   1.000
_cell.length_c   1.000
_cell.angle_alpha   90.00
_cell.angle_beta   90.00
_cell.angle_gamma   90.00
#
_symmetry.space_group_name_H-M   'P 1'
#
loop_
_entity.id
_entity.type
_entity.pdbx_description
1 polymer ?
#
loop_
_entity_poly.entity_id
_entity_poly.type
_entity_poly.pdbx_seq_one_letter_code
_entity_poly.pdbx_strand_id
1 'polypeptide(L)'
;MESGLSLRAQRTLDELLPGFAAAAPPKQYDPTTSIDLSTAQNEVLRPELIELFKSTVNDKITAQAFALPGLSLNGGHQPLREALASFFNNNLNPIHAVKAEHIVLTAGASDALENAIYAVCDDGDSILIPGPYWHGFEQIVKSRANVNIVLAQPPTYENYDNYLLPSLQAAYDFSADKSRIKAVLLCNPHNPLSRCYPKEALLGLMEFCQERELHLILDELYALTGLNDTPINAPKFVSALSLTEPLVPEGAVKVDPSRVHVVWSASKLFGMSGLRVVWSDAHRVVSFPSKTLNS
;
A
#
# COMPACT_ATOMS: atom_id res chain seq x y z
N MET A 1 -23.51 -27.05 17.32
CA MET A 1 -23.34 -27.33 15.88
C MET A 1 -22.01 -26.75 15.48
N GLU A 2 -21.11 -27.54 14.89
CA GLU A 2 -19.95 -26.97 14.20
C GLU A 2 -20.48 -25.99 13.14
N SER A 3 -19.90 -24.80 13.06
CA SER A 3 -20.42 -23.69 12.26
C SER A 3 -20.44 -23.96 10.75
N GLY A 4 -19.83 -25.06 10.28
CA GLY A 4 -19.64 -25.36 8.86
C GLY A 4 -18.64 -24.43 8.16
N LEU A 5 -18.06 -23.48 8.90
CA LEU A 5 -17.08 -22.53 8.38
C LEU A 5 -15.72 -23.21 8.19
N SER A 6 -14.95 -22.73 7.21
CA SER A 6 -13.55 -23.12 7.08
C SER A 6 -12.75 -22.76 8.33
N LEU A 7 -11.68 -23.51 8.63
CA LEU A 7 -10.77 -23.21 9.76
C LEU A 7 -10.20 -21.79 9.67
N ARG A 8 -9.90 -21.31 8.45
CA ARG A 8 -9.47 -19.93 8.22
C ARG A 8 -10.52 -18.93 8.71
N ALA A 9 -11.77 -19.10 8.29
CA ALA A 9 -12.86 -18.21 8.69
C ALA A 9 -13.11 -18.25 10.21
N GLN A 10 -13.07 -19.43 10.84
CA GLN A 10 -13.21 -19.57 12.29
C GLN A 10 -12.10 -18.79 13.02
N ARG A 11 -10.83 -19.05 12.67
CA ARG A 11 -9.67 -18.35 13.24
C ARG A 11 -9.75 -16.84 13.07
N THR A 12 -10.05 -16.37 11.86
CA THR A 12 -10.18 -14.92 11.59
C THR A 12 -11.26 -14.27 12.45
N LEU A 13 -12.39 -14.94 12.65
CA LEU A 13 -13.44 -14.45 13.53
C LEU A 13 -12.96 -14.42 14.99
N ASP A 14 -12.34 -15.49 15.47
CA ASP A 14 -11.89 -15.57 16.86
C ASP A 14 -10.82 -14.51 17.19
N GLU A 15 -9.92 -14.23 16.25
CA GLU A 15 -8.81 -13.29 16.45
C GLU A 15 -9.20 -11.82 16.20
N LEU A 16 -9.98 -11.53 15.14
CA LEU A 16 -10.26 -10.14 14.73
C LEU A 16 -11.58 -9.58 15.26
N LEU A 17 -12.59 -10.42 15.52
CA LEU A 17 -13.91 -9.94 15.93
C LEU A 17 -13.89 -9.13 17.24
N PRO A 18 -13.09 -9.49 18.27
CA PRO A 18 -12.97 -8.65 19.46
C PRO A 18 -12.45 -7.24 19.14
N GLY A 19 -11.48 -7.13 18.23
CA GLY A 19 -10.93 -5.85 17.77
C GLY A 19 -11.97 -5.00 17.03
N PHE A 20 -12.70 -5.60 16.08
CA PHE A 20 -13.79 -4.91 15.38
C PHE A 20 -14.91 -4.45 16.32
N ALA A 21 -15.26 -5.27 17.32
CA ALA A 21 -16.27 -4.90 18.31
C ALA A 21 -15.82 -3.71 19.17
N ALA A 22 -14.53 -3.62 19.50
CA ALA A 22 -13.96 -2.50 20.24
C ALA A 22 -13.84 -1.22 19.38
N ALA A 23 -13.60 -1.35 18.08
CA ALA A 23 -13.50 -0.24 17.14
C ALA A 23 -14.86 0.24 16.57
N ALA A 24 -15.96 -0.45 16.91
CA ALA A 24 -17.28 -0.07 16.45
C ALA A 24 -17.64 1.35 16.93
N PRO A 25 -18.30 2.18 16.09
CA PRO A 25 -18.72 3.50 16.50
C PRO A 25 -19.59 3.40 17.77
N PRO A 26 -19.50 4.38 18.69
CA PRO A 26 -20.28 4.35 19.92
C PRO A 26 -21.77 4.18 19.58
N LYS A 27 -22.49 3.43 20.43
CA LYS A 27 -23.93 3.11 20.26
C LYS A 27 -24.86 4.32 20.08
N GLN A 28 -24.35 5.54 20.22
CA GLN A 28 -25.05 6.82 20.12
C GLN A 28 -24.43 7.75 19.07
N TYR A 29 -24.10 7.25 17.88
CA TYR A 29 -23.85 8.14 16.75
C TYR A 29 -25.18 8.71 16.24
N ASP A 30 -25.38 10.00 16.43
CA ASP A 30 -26.47 10.77 15.83
C ASP A 30 -25.88 11.77 14.83
N PRO A 31 -26.08 11.57 13.51
CA PRO A 31 -25.50 12.43 12.48
C PRO A 31 -26.03 13.87 12.51
N THR A 32 -27.10 14.14 13.26
CA THR A 32 -27.65 15.50 13.41
C THR A 32 -26.98 16.30 14.54
N THR A 33 -26.32 15.62 15.46
CA THR A 33 -25.72 16.24 16.66
C THR A 33 -24.23 15.94 16.83
N SER A 34 -23.71 14.94 16.10
CA SER A 34 -22.32 14.50 16.15
C SER A 34 -21.56 14.91 14.89
N ILE A 35 -20.34 15.42 15.06
CA ILE A 35 -19.40 15.69 13.96
C ILE A 35 -18.41 14.54 13.88
N ASP A 36 -18.37 13.83 12.74
CA ASP A 36 -17.39 12.75 12.52
C ASP A 36 -16.03 13.33 12.09
N LEU A 37 -15.03 13.15 12.96
CA LEU A 37 -13.62 13.49 12.68
C LEU A 37 -12.72 12.25 12.59
N SER A 38 -13.31 11.05 12.58
CA SER A 38 -12.61 9.76 12.55
C SER A 38 -12.36 9.26 11.13
N THR A 39 -13.17 9.70 10.16
CA THR A 39 -13.10 9.23 8.78
C THR A 39 -12.16 10.07 7.93
N ALA A 40 -11.07 9.46 7.46
CA ALA A 40 -10.16 10.09 6.50
C ALA A 40 -10.75 10.05 5.07
N GLN A 41 -11.63 10.99 4.73
CA GLN A 41 -12.24 11.10 3.42
C GLN A 41 -12.01 12.49 2.81
N ASN A 42 -11.61 12.51 1.53
CA ASN A 42 -11.51 13.75 0.78
C ASN A 42 -12.84 14.01 0.05
N GLU A 43 -13.50 15.12 0.41
CA GLU A 43 -14.79 15.53 -0.15
C GLU A 43 -14.70 16.83 -0.96
N VAL A 44 -13.52 17.46 -1.00
CA VAL A 44 -13.34 18.82 -1.54
C VAL A 44 -13.67 18.88 -3.03
N LEU A 45 -13.34 17.83 -3.78
CA LEU A 45 -13.55 17.75 -5.25
C LEU A 45 -14.88 17.11 -5.65
N ARG A 46 -15.79 16.84 -4.70
CA ARG A 46 -16.98 16.02 -4.96
C ARG A 46 -17.92 16.63 -6.01
N PRO A 47 -18.22 17.95 -6.00
CA PRO A 47 -19.07 18.54 -7.03
C PRO A 47 -18.49 18.40 -8.44
N GLU A 48 -17.20 18.70 -8.61
CA GLU A 48 -16.48 18.63 -9.89
C GLU A 48 -16.40 17.19 -10.38
N LEU A 49 -16.16 16.23 -9.49
CA LEU A 49 -16.17 14.81 -9.83
C LEU A 49 -17.56 14.37 -10.31
N ILE A 50 -18.64 14.75 -9.63
CA ILE A 50 -20.00 14.38 -10.04
C ILE A 50 -20.28 14.90 -11.46
N GLU A 51 -19.91 16.15 -11.75
CA GLU A 51 -20.07 16.73 -13.08
C GLU A 51 -19.24 15.99 -14.13
N LEU A 52 -17.96 15.75 -13.85
CA LEU A 52 -17.05 15.02 -14.73
C LEU A 52 -17.54 13.60 -15.04
N PHE A 53 -18.05 12.88 -14.04
CA PHE A 53 -18.58 11.53 -14.24
C PHE A 53 -19.84 11.55 -15.10
N LYS A 54 -20.77 12.49 -14.84
CA LYS A 54 -21.99 12.63 -15.65
C LYS A 54 -21.67 12.94 -17.12
N SER A 55 -20.77 13.89 -17.38
CA SER A 55 -20.38 14.23 -18.75
C SER A 55 -19.66 13.07 -19.44
N THR A 56 -18.74 12.39 -18.75
CA THR A 56 -18.03 11.22 -19.29
C THR A 56 -19.00 10.09 -19.66
N VAL A 57 -19.99 9.81 -18.80
CA VAL A 57 -21.01 8.79 -19.08
C VAL A 57 -21.83 9.17 -20.33
N ASN A 58 -22.24 10.42 -20.46
CA ASN A 58 -23.03 10.88 -21.60
C ASN A 58 -22.24 10.90 -22.91
N ASP A 59 -20.97 11.31 -22.85
CA ASP A 59 -20.20 11.67 -24.05
C ASP A 59 -19.23 10.57 -24.52
N LYS A 60 -18.77 9.70 -23.60
CA LYS A 60 -17.63 8.82 -23.84
C LYS A 60 -17.93 7.33 -23.66
N ILE A 61 -19.02 6.96 -22.97
CA ILE A 61 -19.38 5.54 -22.86
C ILE A 61 -19.85 5.02 -24.21
N THR A 62 -19.22 3.94 -24.65
CA THR A 62 -19.60 3.16 -25.83
C THR A 62 -19.83 1.71 -25.44
N ALA A 63 -20.37 0.89 -26.35
CA ALA A 63 -20.55 -0.55 -26.12
C ALA A 63 -19.24 -1.25 -25.70
N GLN A 64 -18.08 -0.72 -26.13
CA GLN A 64 -16.77 -1.27 -25.78
C GLN A 64 -16.45 -1.17 -24.28
N ALA A 65 -17.05 -0.23 -23.55
CA ALA A 65 -16.88 -0.12 -22.09
C ALA A 65 -17.42 -1.35 -21.34
N PHE A 66 -18.33 -2.11 -21.96
CA PHE A 66 -18.92 -3.35 -21.42
C PHE A 66 -18.31 -4.62 -22.04
N ALA A 67 -17.46 -4.46 -23.05
CA ALA A 67 -16.82 -5.59 -23.71
C ALA A 67 -15.69 -6.13 -22.83
N LEU A 68 -15.41 -7.43 -22.97
CA LEU A 68 -14.17 -8.00 -22.44
C LEU A 68 -13.00 -7.17 -23.01
N PRO A 69 -12.06 -6.72 -22.17
CA PRO A 69 -10.81 -6.16 -22.68
C PRO A 69 -10.22 -7.16 -23.68
N GLY A 70 -9.56 -6.70 -24.74
CA GLY A 70 -8.83 -7.60 -25.65
C GLY A 70 -7.82 -8.48 -24.89
N LEU A 71 -6.97 -9.24 -25.59
CA LEU A 71 -5.95 -10.18 -25.04
C LEU A 71 -4.90 -9.60 -24.04
N SER A 72 -5.18 -8.47 -23.40
CA SER A 72 -4.54 -7.94 -22.20
C SER A 72 -4.87 -8.81 -20.98
N LEU A 73 -4.25 -9.98 -20.93
CA LEU A 73 -4.40 -10.93 -19.83
C LEU A 73 -3.57 -10.43 -18.64
N ASN A 74 -4.26 -10.22 -17.50
CA ASN A 74 -3.74 -10.21 -16.12
C ASN A 74 -3.56 -8.86 -15.40
N GLY A 75 -3.62 -7.69 -16.06
CA GLY A 75 -3.44 -6.39 -15.39
C GLY A 75 -4.72 -5.55 -15.19
N GLY A 76 -5.80 -5.88 -15.91
CA GLY A 76 -7.01 -5.07 -16.00
C GLY A 76 -6.99 -4.08 -17.17
N HIS A 77 -7.97 -3.17 -17.21
CA HIS A 77 -8.25 -2.28 -18.35
C HIS A 77 -7.01 -1.49 -18.83
N GLN A 78 -6.50 -1.82 -20.02
CA GLN A 78 -5.24 -1.29 -20.57
C GLN A 78 -5.19 0.25 -20.63
N PRO A 79 -6.20 0.97 -21.18
CA PRO A 79 -6.15 2.44 -21.20
C PRO A 79 -6.08 3.09 -19.81
N LEU A 80 -6.68 2.44 -18.80
CA LEU A 80 -6.59 2.94 -17.42
C LEU A 80 -5.16 2.75 -16.88
N ARG A 81 -4.53 1.61 -17.17
CA ARG A 81 -3.12 1.39 -16.79
C ARG A 81 -2.18 2.36 -17.49
N GLU A 82 -2.40 2.65 -18.77
CA GLU A 82 -1.62 3.66 -19.51
C GLU A 82 -1.79 5.06 -18.92
N ALA A 83 -3.03 5.45 -18.56
CA ALA A 83 -3.31 6.72 -17.91
C ALA A 83 -2.63 6.83 -16.54
N LEU A 84 -2.65 5.76 -15.73
CA LEU A 84 -1.96 5.69 -14.45
C LEU A 84 -0.44 5.75 -14.62
N ALA A 85 0.13 5.01 -15.59
CA ALA A 85 1.54 5.08 -15.92
C ALA A 85 1.96 6.51 -16.28
N SER A 86 1.18 7.20 -17.14
CA SER A 86 1.42 8.60 -17.46
C SER A 86 1.34 9.50 -16.23
N PHE A 87 0.32 9.32 -15.39
CA PHE A 87 0.18 10.05 -14.13
C PHE A 87 1.40 9.87 -13.22
N PHE A 88 1.88 8.65 -13.01
CA PHE A 88 3.05 8.39 -12.16
C PHE A 88 4.32 8.99 -12.74
N ASN A 89 4.57 8.82 -14.04
CA ASN A 89 5.74 9.42 -14.71
C ASN A 89 5.75 10.95 -14.60
N ASN A 90 4.59 11.59 -14.66
CA ASN A 90 4.48 13.04 -14.62
C ASN A 90 4.54 13.64 -13.20
N ASN A 91 4.17 12.87 -12.17
CA ASN A 91 3.97 13.41 -10.81
C ASN A 91 4.90 12.82 -9.75
N LEU A 92 5.46 11.62 -9.97
CA LEU A 92 6.23 10.89 -8.95
C LEU A 92 7.73 10.87 -9.22
N ASN A 93 8.19 11.47 -10.34
CA ASN A 93 9.58 11.53 -10.76
C ASN A 93 10.30 10.17 -10.69
N PRO A 94 9.74 9.11 -11.29
CA PRO A 94 10.33 7.79 -11.18
C PRO A 94 11.68 7.74 -11.91
N ILE A 95 12.64 6.99 -11.36
CA ILE A 95 13.96 6.80 -12.00
C ILE A 95 13.81 6.05 -13.32
N HIS A 96 12.90 5.06 -13.35
CA HIS A 96 12.55 4.32 -14.55
C HIS A 96 11.14 4.67 -14.97
N ALA A 97 10.93 4.82 -16.28
CA ALA A 97 9.60 5.04 -16.81
C ALA A 97 8.65 3.91 -16.36
N VAL A 98 7.60 4.26 -15.65
CA VAL A 98 6.53 3.33 -15.26
C VAL A 98 5.74 3.00 -16.53
N LYS A 99 5.53 1.70 -16.79
CA LYS A 99 4.80 1.23 -17.97
C LYS A 99 3.51 0.54 -17.52
N ALA A 100 2.54 0.43 -18.42
CA ALA A 100 1.27 -0.23 -18.12
C ALA A 100 1.47 -1.68 -17.65
N GLU A 101 2.52 -2.37 -18.09
CA GLU A 101 2.83 -3.76 -17.71
C GLU A 101 3.33 -3.91 -16.27
N HIS A 102 3.78 -2.81 -15.64
CA HIS A 102 4.15 -2.80 -14.21
C HIS A 102 2.92 -2.60 -13.30
N ILE A 103 1.76 -2.30 -13.90
CA ILE A 103 0.56 -1.88 -13.20
C ILE A 103 -0.45 -3.02 -13.15
N VAL A 104 -0.85 -3.43 -11.96
CA VAL A 104 -1.99 -4.32 -11.75
C VAL A 104 -3.11 -3.57 -11.04
N LEU A 105 -4.30 -3.65 -11.61
CA LEU A 105 -5.51 -3.04 -11.05
C LEU A 105 -6.16 -3.97 -10.02
N THR A 106 -6.57 -3.40 -8.88
CA THR A 106 -7.21 -4.12 -7.78
C THR A 106 -8.41 -3.35 -7.23
N ALA A 107 -9.24 -4.01 -6.42
CA ALA A 107 -10.47 -3.45 -5.87
C ALA A 107 -10.23 -2.59 -4.61
N GLY A 108 -9.32 -1.62 -4.68
CA GLY A 108 -8.94 -0.78 -3.54
C GLY A 108 -7.57 -1.12 -2.94
N ALA A 109 -7.03 -0.19 -2.13
CA ALA A 109 -5.64 -0.28 -1.62
C ALA A 109 -5.49 -1.46 -0.68
N SER A 110 -6.55 -1.74 0.07
CA SER A 110 -6.64 -2.91 0.93
C SER A 110 -6.50 -4.23 0.16
N ASP A 111 -7.08 -4.34 -1.04
CA ASP A 111 -6.97 -5.53 -1.88
C ASP A 111 -5.57 -5.63 -2.52
N ALA A 112 -4.99 -4.51 -2.97
CA ALA A 112 -3.59 -4.47 -3.41
C ALA A 112 -2.62 -4.93 -2.30
N LEU A 113 -2.77 -4.39 -1.09
CA LEU A 113 -1.93 -4.77 0.06
C LEU A 113 -2.12 -6.24 0.43
N GLU A 114 -3.36 -6.72 0.50
CA GLU A 114 -3.64 -8.13 0.80
C GLU A 114 -2.99 -9.05 -0.24
N ASN A 115 -3.16 -8.75 -1.53
CA ASN A 115 -2.57 -9.57 -2.60
C ASN A 115 -1.03 -9.50 -2.60
N ALA A 116 -0.43 -8.35 -2.31
CA ALA A 116 1.02 -8.23 -2.17
C ALA A 116 1.55 -9.07 -1.00
N ILE A 117 0.92 -8.98 0.17
CA ILE A 117 1.27 -9.78 1.35
C ILE A 117 1.08 -11.27 1.07
N TYR A 118 -0.05 -11.66 0.48
CA TYR A 118 -0.35 -13.04 0.12
C TYR A 118 0.63 -13.61 -0.91
N ALA A 119 1.22 -12.77 -1.77
CA ALA A 119 2.19 -13.20 -2.76
C ALA A 119 3.60 -13.41 -2.19
N VAL A 120 3.97 -12.71 -1.10
CA VAL A 120 5.34 -12.73 -0.55
C VAL A 120 5.49 -13.50 0.76
N CYS A 121 4.37 -13.87 1.40
CA CYS A 121 4.36 -14.56 2.69
C CYS A 121 3.60 -15.89 2.61
N ASP A 122 4.10 -16.90 3.34
CA ASP A 122 3.37 -18.14 3.62
C ASP A 122 2.53 -18.03 4.91
N ASP A 123 1.62 -18.98 5.13
CA ASP A 123 0.80 -19.05 6.36
C ASP A 123 1.69 -19.12 7.61
N GLY A 124 1.49 -18.16 8.53
CA GLY A 124 2.26 -18.03 9.76
C GLY A 124 3.55 -17.21 9.65
N ASP A 125 3.91 -16.73 8.45
CA ASP A 125 5.03 -15.79 8.30
C ASP A 125 4.74 -14.46 8.99
N SER A 126 5.71 -13.57 9.01
CA SER A 126 5.64 -12.29 9.71
C SER A 126 6.01 -11.12 8.80
N ILE A 127 5.39 -9.99 9.04
CA ILE A 127 5.72 -8.70 8.42
C ILE A 127 6.07 -7.68 9.51
N LEU A 128 7.14 -6.92 9.28
CA LEU A 128 7.52 -5.81 10.15
C LEU A 128 6.71 -4.57 9.80
N ILE A 129 6.16 -3.91 10.82
CA ILE A 129 5.42 -2.65 10.65
C ILE A 129 5.86 -1.66 11.73
N PRO A 130 6.29 -0.44 11.37
CA PRO A 130 6.57 0.60 12.36
C PRO A 130 5.27 1.17 12.94
N GLY A 131 5.23 1.37 14.26
CA GLY A 131 4.12 1.96 14.97
C GLY A 131 4.23 3.49 15.14
N PRO A 132 3.10 4.20 15.32
CA PRO A 132 1.73 3.70 15.14
C PRO A 132 1.46 3.47 13.66
N TYR A 133 0.54 2.57 13.33
CA TYR A 133 0.12 2.31 11.96
C TYR A 133 -1.41 2.37 11.83
N TRP A 134 -1.91 2.41 10.60
CA TRP A 134 -3.35 2.34 10.35
C TRP A 134 -3.90 0.96 10.72
N HIS A 135 -4.80 0.90 11.70
CA HIS A 135 -5.33 -0.34 12.29
C HIS A 135 -5.87 -1.36 11.26
N GLY A 136 -6.35 -0.92 10.10
CA GLY A 136 -6.81 -1.82 9.04
C GLY A 136 -5.73 -2.78 8.49
N PHE A 137 -4.44 -2.51 8.72
CA PHE A 137 -3.37 -3.46 8.38
C PHE A 137 -3.50 -4.78 9.14
N GLU A 138 -4.00 -4.80 10.38
CA GLU A 138 -4.21 -6.04 11.14
C GLU A 138 -5.15 -7.00 10.41
N GLN A 139 -6.26 -6.47 9.91
CA GLN A 139 -7.22 -7.26 9.14
C GLN A 139 -6.59 -7.77 7.82
N ILE A 140 -5.91 -6.89 7.08
CA ILE A 140 -5.33 -7.21 5.77
C ILE A 140 -4.26 -8.31 5.90
N VAL A 141 -3.37 -8.18 6.89
CA VAL A 141 -2.27 -9.11 7.11
C VAL A 141 -2.79 -10.48 7.62
N LYS A 142 -3.80 -10.47 8.50
CA LYS A 142 -4.23 -11.69 9.20
C LYS A 142 -5.32 -12.48 8.48
N SER A 143 -6.32 -11.82 7.91
CA SER A 143 -7.58 -12.49 7.53
C SER A 143 -7.42 -13.58 6.47
N ARG A 144 -6.71 -13.30 5.38
CA ARG A 144 -6.50 -14.27 4.29
C ARG A 144 -5.14 -14.96 4.34
N ALA A 145 -4.07 -14.19 4.52
CA ALA A 145 -2.70 -14.68 4.48
C ALA A 145 -2.24 -15.34 5.80
N ASN A 146 -2.93 -15.07 6.92
CA ASN A 146 -2.52 -15.54 8.25
C ASN A 146 -1.08 -15.17 8.63
N VAL A 147 -0.68 -13.96 8.26
CA VAL A 147 0.63 -13.42 8.58
C VAL A 147 0.55 -12.74 9.95
N ASN A 148 1.66 -12.72 10.68
CA ASN A 148 1.81 -12.06 11.96
C ASN A 148 2.44 -10.68 11.78
N ILE A 149 2.11 -9.74 12.67
CA ILE A 149 2.75 -8.42 12.69
C ILE A 149 3.85 -8.43 13.75
N VAL A 150 5.07 -8.12 13.34
CA VAL A 150 6.17 -7.77 14.25
C VAL A 150 6.21 -6.25 14.32
N LEU A 151 5.73 -5.72 15.44
CA LEU A 151 5.59 -4.28 15.63
C LEU A 151 6.94 -3.64 16.03
N ALA A 152 7.43 -2.73 15.20
CA ALA A 152 8.55 -1.86 15.53
C ALA A 152 8.05 -0.60 16.25
N GLN A 153 8.29 -0.50 17.56
CA GLN A 153 7.84 0.63 18.36
C GLN A 153 8.97 1.66 18.53
N PRO A 154 8.87 2.84 17.90
CA PRO A 154 9.81 3.92 18.19
C PRO A 154 9.54 4.49 19.59
N PRO A 155 10.59 4.93 20.31
CA PRO A 155 10.46 5.44 21.67
C PRO A 155 9.72 6.78 21.75
N THR A 156 9.63 7.51 20.63
CA THR A 156 8.90 8.78 20.48
C THR A 156 8.50 8.99 19.03
N TYR A 157 7.47 9.80 18.80
CA TYR A 157 6.97 10.18 17.48
C TYR A 157 7.35 11.60 17.07
N GLU A 158 8.04 12.36 17.92
CA GLU A 158 8.47 13.73 17.60
C GLU A 158 9.51 13.73 16.46
N ASN A 159 10.49 12.83 16.54
CA ASN A 159 11.56 12.59 15.53
C ASN A 159 11.45 11.19 14.92
N TYR A 160 10.22 10.82 14.52
CA TYR A 160 9.86 9.47 14.09
C TYR A 160 10.72 8.89 12.95
N ASP A 161 11.26 9.74 12.08
CA ASP A 161 12.17 9.39 10.98
C ASP A 161 13.53 8.89 11.48
N ASN A 162 14.11 9.56 12.48
CA ASN A 162 15.36 9.12 13.12
C ASN A 162 15.21 7.78 13.85
N TYR A 163 13.98 7.46 14.29
CA TYR A 163 13.68 6.23 15.00
C TYR A 163 13.13 5.11 14.10
N LEU A 164 12.80 5.38 12.83
CA LEU A 164 12.25 4.38 11.93
C LEU A 164 13.17 3.16 11.83
N LEU A 165 14.40 3.39 11.35
CA LEU A 165 15.35 2.31 11.08
C LEU A 165 15.83 1.61 12.38
N PRO A 166 16.23 2.32 13.45
CA PRO A 166 16.60 1.67 14.71
C PRO A 166 15.49 0.80 15.30
N SER A 167 14.23 1.23 15.19
CA SER A 167 13.09 0.47 15.72
C SER A 167 12.82 -0.79 14.91
N LEU A 168 12.94 -0.71 13.58
CA LEU A 168 12.82 -1.87 12.69
C LEU A 168 13.95 -2.87 12.92
N GLN A 169 15.19 -2.39 13.06
CA GLN A 169 16.34 -3.22 13.39
C GLN A 169 16.15 -3.94 14.72
N ALA A 170 15.77 -3.21 15.78
CA ALA A 170 15.50 -3.81 17.09
C ALA A 170 14.37 -4.85 17.02
N ALA A 171 13.26 -4.54 16.36
CA ALA A 171 12.13 -5.46 16.24
C ALA A 171 12.48 -6.73 15.46
N TYR A 172 13.27 -6.61 14.39
CA TYR A 172 13.83 -7.74 13.67
C TYR A 172 14.79 -8.54 14.57
N ASP A 173 15.71 -7.86 15.26
CA ASP A 173 16.79 -8.49 16.00
C ASP A 173 16.34 -9.19 17.28
N PHE A 174 15.24 -8.75 17.89
CA PHE A 174 14.63 -9.39 19.05
C PHE A 174 13.48 -10.34 18.69
N SER A 175 13.12 -10.47 17.42
CA SER A 175 12.12 -11.45 16.99
C SER A 175 12.64 -12.87 17.20
N ALA A 176 11.80 -13.71 17.84
CA ALA A 176 12.12 -15.11 18.11
C ALA A 176 12.25 -15.94 16.81
N ASP A 177 11.52 -15.55 15.75
CA ASP A 177 11.52 -16.24 14.47
C ASP A 177 11.84 -15.30 13.30
N LYS A 178 13.06 -14.75 13.31
CA LYS A 178 13.55 -13.84 12.27
C LYS A 178 13.44 -14.43 10.87
N SER A 179 13.63 -15.73 10.75
CA SER A 179 13.62 -16.46 9.47
C SER A 179 12.25 -16.40 8.77
N ARG A 180 11.18 -16.16 9.54
CA ARG A 180 9.82 -16.02 9.05
C ARG A 180 9.39 -14.58 8.79
N ILE A 181 10.24 -13.59 9.08
CA ILE A 181 9.98 -12.21 8.66
C ILE A 181 10.28 -12.12 7.16
N LYS A 182 9.27 -11.80 6.35
CA LYS A 182 9.41 -11.76 4.87
C LYS A 182 9.36 -10.37 4.27
N ALA A 183 8.76 -9.42 4.99
CA ALA A 183 8.58 -8.08 4.47
C ALA A 183 8.59 -7.00 5.55
N VAL A 184 8.75 -5.75 5.12
CA VAL A 184 8.40 -4.53 5.85
C VAL A 184 7.24 -3.86 5.12
N LEU A 185 6.20 -3.45 5.86
CA LEU A 185 5.11 -2.62 5.34
C LEU A 185 5.21 -1.22 5.96
N LEU A 186 5.39 -0.21 5.11
CA LEU A 186 5.45 1.20 5.53
C LEU A 186 4.39 2.02 4.78
N CYS A 187 3.69 2.90 5.49
CA CYS A 187 2.81 3.91 4.90
C CYS A 187 3.57 5.24 4.75
N ASN A 188 3.68 5.77 3.53
CA ASN A 188 4.38 7.02 3.22
C ASN A 188 3.63 7.79 2.11
N PRO A 189 3.03 8.96 2.38
CA PRO A 189 2.97 9.67 3.66
C PRO A 189 2.26 8.87 4.75
N HIS A 190 2.73 9.05 5.98
CA HIS A 190 2.40 8.20 7.11
C HIS A 190 0.99 8.45 7.66
N ASN A 191 0.21 7.38 7.85
CA ASN A 191 -1.06 7.37 8.57
C ASN A 191 -0.88 6.61 9.90
N PRO A 192 -1.09 7.23 11.09
CA PRO A 192 -1.88 8.45 11.34
C PRO A 192 -1.09 9.76 11.51
N LEU A 193 0.24 9.73 11.55
CA LEU A 193 1.06 10.92 11.86
C LEU A 193 0.97 12.07 10.84
N SER A 194 0.50 11.81 9.63
CA SER A 194 0.34 12.78 8.54
C SER A 194 1.66 13.48 8.15
N ARG A 195 2.76 12.71 8.09
CA ARG A 195 4.11 13.20 7.76
C ARG A 195 4.75 12.35 6.67
N CYS A 196 5.63 12.95 5.87
CA CYS A 196 6.45 12.22 4.89
C CYS A 196 7.80 11.87 5.50
N TYR A 197 8.33 10.70 5.14
CA TYR A 197 9.70 10.34 5.52
C TYR A 197 10.71 11.08 4.62
N PRO A 198 11.83 11.57 5.18
CA PRO A 198 12.90 12.11 4.36
C PRO A 198 13.52 11.01 3.49
N LYS A 199 14.12 11.42 2.36
CA LYS A 199 14.72 10.51 1.38
C LYS A 199 15.74 9.58 2.03
N GLU A 200 16.54 10.10 2.95
CA GLU A 200 17.62 9.38 3.63
C GLU A 200 17.07 8.24 4.51
N ALA A 201 15.94 8.46 5.18
CA ALA A 201 15.28 7.43 5.98
C ALA A 201 14.70 6.32 5.08
N LEU A 202 14.12 6.68 3.93
CA LEU A 202 13.62 5.71 2.95
C LEU A 202 14.76 4.90 2.32
N LEU A 203 15.88 5.53 1.99
CA LEU A 203 17.08 4.83 1.51
C LEU A 203 17.57 3.83 2.56
N GLY A 204 17.81 4.26 3.81
CA GLY A 204 18.25 3.36 4.88
C GLY A 204 17.28 2.19 5.13
N LEU A 205 15.98 2.40 4.94
CA LEU A 205 14.98 1.33 4.98
C LEU A 205 15.15 0.33 3.82
N MET A 206 15.34 0.83 2.60
CA MET A 206 15.57 -0.02 1.43
C MET A 206 16.85 -0.85 1.58
N GLU A 207 17.92 -0.25 2.11
CA GLU A 207 19.17 -0.93 2.44
C GLU A 207 18.94 -2.05 3.47
N PHE A 208 18.25 -1.72 4.56
CA PHE A 208 17.89 -2.70 5.59
C PHE A 208 17.12 -3.90 5.04
N CYS A 209 16.15 -3.65 4.15
CA CYS A 209 15.37 -4.71 3.52
C CYS A 209 16.25 -5.56 2.58
N GLN A 210 17.07 -4.93 1.76
CA GLN A 210 17.97 -5.60 0.82
C GLN A 210 18.98 -6.51 1.54
N GLU A 211 19.64 -6.02 2.59
CA GLU A 211 20.61 -6.77 3.39
C GLU A 211 20.01 -8.03 4.04
N ARG A 212 18.71 -8.01 4.30
CA ARG A 212 17.98 -9.08 4.99
C ARG A 212 17.08 -9.89 4.05
N GLU A 213 17.18 -9.64 2.75
CA GLU A 213 16.35 -10.28 1.72
C GLU A 213 14.84 -10.16 1.98
N LEU A 214 14.42 -9.05 2.58
CA LEU A 214 13.02 -8.72 2.87
C LEU A 214 12.40 -8.00 1.67
N HIS A 215 11.11 -8.23 1.45
CA HIS A 215 10.32 -7.36 0.59
C HIS A 215 9.99 -6.05 1.30
N LEU A 216 9.95 -4.96 0.55
CA LEU A 216 9.48 -3.66 1.02
C LEU A 216 8.16 -3.34 0.33
N ILE A 217 7.08 -3.24 1.11
CA ILE A 217 5.77 -2.82 0.64
C ILE A 217 5.55 -1.38 1.12
N LEU A 218 5.42 -0.45 0.18
CA LEU A 218 5.18 0.96 0.44
C LEU A 218 3.73 1.31 0.08
N ASP A 219 2.93 1.58 1.10
CA ASP A 219 1.60 2.15 0.96
C ASP A 219 1.72 3.66 0.75
N GLU A 220 1.70 4.08 -0.52
CA GLU A 220 1.76 5.48 -0.96
C GLU A 220 0.37 6.07 -1.25
N LEU A 221 -0.66 5.56 -0.57
CA LEU A 221 -2.04 6.01 -0.70
C LEU A 221 -2.25 7.52 -0.54
N TYR A 222 -1.45 8.18 0.30
CA TYR A 222 -1.50 9.62 0.56
C TYR A 222 -0.52 10.42 -0.31
N ALA A 223 0.10 9.81 -1.33
CA ALA A 223 0.97 10.52 -2.26
C ALA A 223 0.24 11.75 -2.84
N LEU A 224 0.97 12.86 -2.91
CA LEU A 224 0.50 14.14 -3.48
C LEU A 224 -0.66 14.82 -2.73
N THR A 225 -1.02 14.38 -1.51
CA THR A 225 -2.04 15.07 -0.68
C THR A 225 -1.46 16.19 0.18
N GLY A 226 -0.21 16.60 -0.06
CA GLY A 226 0.45 17.67 0.69
C GLY A 226 -0.28 19.01 0.53
N LEU A 227 -0.46 19.73 1.64
CA LEU A 227 -1.14 21.03 1.67
C LEU A 227 -0.12 22.18 1.61
N ASN A 228 -0.56 23.35 1.12
CA ASN A 228 0.28 24.54 1.00
C ASN A 228 0.85 25.02 2.36
N ASP A 229 0.18 24.72 3.47
CA ASP A 229 0.59 25.13 4.82
C ASP A 229 1.49 24.09 5.52
N THR A 230 2.00 23.10 4.78
CA THR A 230 3.02 22.18 5.30
C THR A 230 4.24 22.99 5.73
N PRO A 231 4.77 22.82 6.96
CA PRO A 231 5.93 23.59 7.42
C PRO A 231 7.07 23.51 6.41
N ILE A 232 7.74 24.63 6.13
CA ILE A 232 8.82 24.73 5.13
C ILE A 232 9.91 23.67 5.33
N ASN A 233 10.18 23.31 6.58
CA ASN A 233 11.21 22.34 6.95
C ASN A 233 10.70 20.89 7.05
N ALA A 234 9.40 20.65 6.83
CA ALA A 234 8.89 19.29 6.84
C ALA A 234 9.38 18.55 5.58
N PRO A 235 9.74 17.26 5.70
CA PRO A 235 10.10 16.47 4.53
C PRO A 235 8.95 16.47 3.51
N LYS A 236 9.31 16.65 2.24
CA LYS A 236 8.36 16.49 1.14
C LYS A 236 8.17 15.02 0.82
N PHE A 237 7.04 14.68 0.21
CA PHE A 237 6.80 13.33 -0.24
C PHE A 237 7.85 12.91 -1.29
N VAL A 238 8.41 11.73 -1.09
CA VAL A 238 9.34 11.06 -2.00
C VAL A 238 8.78 9.66 -2.25
N SER A 239 8.49 9.35 -3.51
CA SER A 239 7.99 8.03 -3.90
C SER A 239 9.13 7.02 -4.00
N ALA A 240 8.87 5.76 -3.65
CA ALA A 240 9.80 4.66 -3.86
C ALA A 240 10.29 4.54 -5.31
N LEU A 241 9.41 4.86 -6.26
CA LEU A 241 9.71 4.82 -7.70
C LEU A 241 10.84 5.78 -8.09
N SER A 242 11.06 6.82 -7.29
CA SER A 242 12.14 7.80 -7.44
C SER A 242 13.45 7.38 -6.75
N LEU A 243 13.49 6.19 -6.15
CA LEU A 243 14.60 5.71 -5.31
C LEU A 243 15.16 4.34 -5.72
N THR A 244 14.43 3.53 -6.49
CA THR A 244 14.90 2.19 -6.90
C THR A 244 15.86 2.26 -8.09
N GLU A 245 17.14 1.97 -7.86
CA GLU A 245 18.16 1.78 -8.91
C GLU A 245 18.66 0.33 -8.93
N PRO A 246 18.46 -0.44 -10.02
CA PRO A 246 19.19 -1.69 -10.22
C PRO A 246 20.64 -1.45 -10.67
N LEU A 247 20.98 -0.26 -11.17
CA LEU A 247 22.27 0.04 -11.82
C LEU A 247 22.66 1.53 -11.77
N VAL A 248 23.33 2.01 -10.72
CA VAL A 248 24.27 3.16 -10.85
C VAL A 248 25.43 3.02 -9.81
N PRO A 249 26.50 3.85 -9.87
CA PRO A 249 27.91 3.48 -9.86
C PRO A 249 28.47 3.08 -8.48
N GLU A 250 29.77 2.76 -8.43
CA GLU A 250 30.53 2.31 -7.25
C GLU A 250 30.24 3.17 -6.00
N GLY A 251 29.49 2.62 -5.03
CA GLY A 251 29.20 3.24 -3.73
C GLY A 251 27.73 3.38 -3.31
N ALA A 252 26.75 3.06 -4.18
CA ALA A 252 25.32 3.05 -3.82
C ALA A 252 24.82 1.63 -3.47
N VAL A 253 23.83 1.52 -2.57
CA VAL A 253 23.20 0.24 -2.24
C VAL A 253 22.29 -0.20 -3.37
N LYS A 254 22.61 -1.36 -3.92
CA LYS A 254 21.84 -2.00 -4.99
C LYS A 254 20.64 -2.68 -4.37
N VAL A 255 19.47 -2.06 -4.48
CA VAL A 255 18.20 -2.67 -4.06
C VAL A 255 17.66 -3.46 -5.24
N ASP A 256 17.29 -4.72 -5.02
CA ASP A 256 16.60 -5.49 -6.07
C ASP A 256 15.19 -4.90 -6.27
N PRO A 257 14.88 -4.28 -7.42
CA PRO A 257 13.57 -3.67 -7.63
C PRO A 257 12.43 -4.70 -7.57
N SER A 258 12.71 -6.00 -7.78
CA SER A 258 11.70 -7.06 -7.63
C SER A 258 11.25 -7.29 -6.19
N ARG A 259 11.94 -6.70 -5.21
CA ARG A 259 11.60 -6.76 -3.79
C ARG A 259 10.91 -5.49 -3.28
N VAL A 260 10.74 -4.46 -4.11
CA VAL A 260 10.06 -3.22 -3.75
C VAL A 260 8.70 -3.16 -4.44
N HIS A 261 7.65 -2.99 -3.64
CA HIS A 261 6.26 -2.95 -4.09
C HIS A 261 5.63 -1.63 -3.66
N VAL A 262 4.94 -0.95 -4.57
CA VAL A 262 4.28 0.34 -4.30
C VAL A 262 2.78 0.18 -4.44
N VAL A 263 2.00 0.61 -3.46
CA VAL A 263 0.55 0.62 -3.51
C VAL A 263 0.04 2.05 -3.56
N TRP A 264 -0.89 2.33 -4.48
CA TRP A 264 -1.50 3.65 -4.62
C TRP A 264 -2.99 3.57 -4.95
N SER A 265 -3.78 4.58 -4.53
CA SER A 265 -5.20 4.69 -4.89
C SER A 265 -5.67 6.11 -5.14
N ALA A 266 -6.68 6.23 -6.01
CA ALA A 266 -7.51 7.41 -6.16
C ALA A 266 -8.35 7.76 -4.90
N SER A 267 -8.39 6.88 -3.90
CA SER A 267 -9.28 6.99 -2.73
C SER A 267 -9.09 8.26 -1.91
N LYS A 268 -7.82 8.69 -1.72
CA LYS A 268 -7.48 9.83 -0.86
C LYS A 268 -7.21 11.10 -1.65
N LEU A 269 -6.35 11.02 -2.68
CA LEU A 269 -6.04 12.18 -3.52
C LEU A 269 -7.29 12.71 -4.24
N PHE A 270 -8.03 11.82 -4.92
CA PHE A 270 -9.22 12.21 -5.69
C PHE A 270 -10.53 12.00 -4.91
N GLY A 271 -10.50 11.52 -3.66
CA GLY A 271 -11.73 11.31 -2.89
C GLY A 271 -12.64 10.20 -3.43
N MET A 272 -12.09 9.26 -4.21
CA MET A 272 -12.86 8.24 -4.95
C MET A 272 -12.91 6.89 -4.23
N SER A 273 -13.02 6.88 -2.89
CA SER A 273 -12.90 5.66 -2.07
C SER A 273 -13.94 4.57 -2.41
N GLY A 274 -15.14 4.98 -2.85
CA GLY A 274 -16.23 4.08 -3.24
C GLY A 274 -16.10 3.45 -4.63
N LEU A 275 -15.24 4.00 -5.51
CA LEU A 275 -15.06 3.49 -6.88
C LEU A 275 -14.05 2.36 -6.99
N ARG A 276 -13.30 2.08 -5.91
CA ARG A 276 -12.40 0.93 -5.79
C ARG A 276 -11.32 0.88 -6.88
N VAL A 277 -10.81 2.04 -7.30
CA VAL A 277 -9.75 2.14 -8.33
C VAL A 277 -8.37 2.15 -7.65
N VAL A 278 -7.59 1.09 -7.83
CA VAL A 278 -6.25 0.94 -7.23
C VAL A 278 -5.21 0.28 -8.10
N TRP A 279 -3.96 0.63 -7.77
CA TRP A 279 -2.73 0.11 -8.31
C TRP A 279 -1.87 -0.62 -7.25
N SER A 280 -1.24 -1.71 -7.68
CA SER A 280 0.03 -2.20 -7.11
C SER A 280 1.12 -2.19 -8.19
N ASP A 281 2.21 -1.46 -7.96
CA ASP A 281 3.49 -1.73 -8.63
C ASP A 281 4.08 -2.94 -7.96
N ALA A 282 4.27 -3.99 -8.72
CA ALA A 282 5.40 -4.83 -8.47
C ALA A 282 6.18 -4.77 -9.77
N HIS A 283 7.44 -4.36 -9.68
CA HIS A 283 8.36 -4.42 -10.81
C HIS A 283 8.39 -5.82 -11.45
N ARG A 284 7.87 -6.85 -10.76
CA ARG A 284 7.18 -8.01 -11.33
C ARG A 284 6.05 -8.47 -10.40
N VAL A 285 4.77 -8.18 -10.67
CA VAL A 285 3.69 -8.99 -10.08
C VAL A 285 3.91 -10.40 -10.62
N VAL A 286 4.34 -11.32 -9.76
CA VAL A 286 4.28 -12.78 -9.91
C VAL A 286 4.09 -13.22 -11.36
N SER A 287 5.08 -12.98 -12.22
CA SER A 287 5.27 -13.92 -13.31
C SER A 287 5.96 -15.09 -12.65
N PHE A 288 5.25 -16.21 -12.54
CA PHE A 288 5.95 -17.47 -12.38
C PHE A 288 7.02 -17.47 -13.46
N PRO A 289 8.32 -17.65 -13.13
CA PRO A 289 9.27 -17.96 -14.17
C PRO A 289 8.72 -19.20 -14.84
N SER A 290 8.26 -19.07 -16.09
CA SER A 290 8.15 -20.20 -16.98
C SER A 290 9.57 -20.73 -17.10
N LYS A 291 9.97 -21.61 -16.18
CA LYS A 291 11.01 -22.58 -16.47
C LYS A 291 10.51 -23.29 -17.71
N THR A 292 11.08 -22.90 -18.85
CA THR A 292 11.32 -23.76 -20.02
C THR A 292 10.50 -25.06 -20.00
N LEU A 293 9.26 -25.00 -20.48
CA LEU A 293 8.64 -26.16 -21.12
C LEU A 293 9.24 -26.25 -22.52
N ASN A 294 10.49 -26.69 -22.56
CA ASN A 294 11.16 -27.25 -23.73
C ASN A 294 12.02 -28.39 -23.21
N SER A 295 11.35 -29.51 -22.96
CA SER A 295 11.90 -30.85 -23.16
C SER A 295 11.32 -31.38 -24.46
#